data_AF-A0A949LWB2-F1
#
_entry.id   AF-A0A949LWB2-F1
#
_cell.length_a   1.000
_cell.length_b   1.000
_cell.length_c   1.000
_cell.angle_alpha   90.00
_cell.angle_beta   90.00
_cell.angle_gamma   90.00
#
_symmetry.space_group_name_H-M   'P 1'
#
loop_
_entity.id
_entity.type
_entity.pdbx_description
1 polymer ?
#
loop_
_entity_poly.entity_id
_entity_poly.type
_entity_poly.pdbx_seq_one_letter_code
_entity_poly.pdbx_strand_id
1 'polypeptide(L)'
;MRHTKGGDILGAAVLVCVPFLLSACAKPAPPERTILVSQCVKDGNTEEACRCMADKAEAALDKEVLAAMALAAEGKDDEADEAMRKLTMEQQFSVAPFAAAAVEACNLS
;
A
#
# COMPACT_ATOMS: atom_id res chain seq x y z
N MET A 1 -31.78 1.26 -42.56
CA MET A 1 -32.80 0.27 -42.98
C MET A 1 -32.05 -0.98 -43.42
N ARG A 2 -32.12 -2.08 -42.65
CA ARG A 2 -32.66 -3.41 -43.04
C ARG A 2 -31.91 -4.03 -44.26
N HIS A 3 -31.36 -5.24 -44.24
CA HIS A 3 -31.74 -6.48 -43.55
C HIS A 3 -30.74 -7.62 -43.89
N THR A 4 -30.55 -8.56 -42.94
CA THR A 4 -30.38 -10.05 -43.12
C THR A 4 -29.15 -10.59 -43.87
N LYS A 5 -28.58 -11.78 -43.66
CA LYS A 5 -28.92 -13.08 -43.01
C LYS A 5 -27.56 -13.85 -42.96
N GLY A 6 -27.15 -14.54 -41.90
CA GLY A 6 -27.57 -15.89 -41.53
C GLY A 6 -26.79 -16.98 -42.29
N GLY A 7 -26.05 -17.84 -41.58
CA GLY A 7 -25.37 -19.02 -42.13
C GLY A 7 -24.00 -19.30 -41.47
N ASP A 8 -23.93 -19.79 -40.24
CA ASP A 8 -24.02 -21.20 -39.82
C ASP A 8 -22.63 -21.89 -39.69
N ILE A 9 -22.21 -21.99 -38.41
CA ILE A 9 -21.69 -23.17 -37.71
C ILE A 9 -20.82 -24.21 -38.48
N LEU A 10 -19.54 -24.31 -38.10
CA LEU A 10 -18.91 -25.51 -37.50
C LEU A 10 -17.39 -25.32 -37.48
N GLY A 11 -16.81 -25.11 -36.29
CA GLY A 11 -15.37 -25.07 -36.11
C GLY A 11 -15.05 -25.13 -34.63
N ALA A 12 -14.79 -26.34 -34.15
CA ALA A 12 -14.50 -26.63 -32.75
C ALA A 12 -13.30 -25.80 -32.26
N ALA A 13 -13.56 -24.88 -31.34
CA ALA A 13 -12.57 -24.38 -30.39
C ALA A 13 -13.32 -24.10 -29.09
N VAL A 14 -13.23 -25.07 -28.17
CA VAL A 14 -13.61 -24.90 -26.77
C VAL A 14 -12.70 -23.82 -26.19
N LEU A 15 -13.16 -22.57 -26.21
CA LEU A 15 -12.51 -21.45 -25.57
C LEU A 15 -13.21 -21.22 -24.22
N VAL A 16 -12.87 -22.09 -23.27
CA VAL A 16 -13.16 -21.89 -21.85
C VAL A 16 -12.31 -20.71 -21.38
N CYS A 17 -12.86 -19.50 -21.45
CA CYS A 17 -12.37 -18.38 -20.66
C CYS A 17 -13.27 -18.21 -19.44
N VAL A 18 -12.81 -18.86 -18.37
CA VAL A 18 -13.25 -18.72 -16.99
C VAL A 18 -13.46 -17.24 -16.64
N PRO A 19 -14.53 -16.90 -15.89
CA PRO A 19 -14.83 -15.52 -15.53
C PRO A 19 -13.69 -14.95 -14.67
N PHE A 20 -13.16 -13.78 -15.07
CA PHE A 20 -12.28 -12.97 -14.23
C PHE A 20 -13.07 -12.41 -13.05
N LEU A 21 -13.24 -13.23 -12.00
CA LEU A 21 -13.61 -12.82 -10.66
C LEU A 21 -12.38 -12.19 -9.97
N LEU A 22 -11.93 -11.03 -10.45
CA LEU A 22 -11.00 -10.17 -9.71
C LEU A 22 -11.72 -8.88 -9.33
N SER A 23 -12.73 -9.00 -8.48
CA SER A 23 -13.29 -7.87 -7.72
C SER A 23 -12.47 -7.58 -6.46
N ALA A 24 -11.15 -7.73 -6.52
CA ALA A 24 -10.28 -7.02 -5.59
C ALA A 24 -10.02 -5.65 -6.20
N CYS A 25 -10.94 -4.72 -5.96
CA CYS A 25 -10.67 -3.29 -6.07
C CYS A 25 -9.59 -2.92 -5.05
N ALA A 26 -8.35 -3.37 -5.27
CA ALA A 26 -7.20 -2.82 -4.59
C ALA A 26 -7.09 -1.39 -5.12
N LYS A 27 -7.59 -0.43 -4.34
CA LYS A 27 -7.20 0.96 -4.52
C LYS A 27 -5.67 0.96 -4.68
N PRO A 28 -5.11 1.65 -5.70
CA PRO A 28 -3.67 1.81 -5.75
C PRO A 28 -3.23 2.33 -4.39
N ALA A 29 -2.37 1.57 -3.73
CA ALA A 29 -1.84 1.93 -2.43
C ALA A 29 -1.22 3.34 -2.52
N PRO A 30 -1.38 4.18 -1.49
CA PRO A 30 -0.65 5.43 -1.44
C PRO A 30 0.86 5.19 -1.64
N PRO A 31 1.59 6.09 -2.31
CA PRO A 31 3.01 5.91 -2.57
C PRO A 31 3.81 5.71 -1.27
N GLU A 32 3.40 6.38 -0.19
CA GLU A 32 4.00 6.26 1.15
C GLU A 32 3.93 4.83 1.68
N ARG A 33 2.76 4.16 1.55
CA ARG A 33 2.60 2.75 1.96
C ARG A 33 3.60 1.86 1.24
N THR A 34 3.77 2.06 -0.06
CA THR A 34 4.69 1.25 -0.87
C THR A 34 6.13 1.45 -0.44
N ILE A 35 6.52 2.70 -0.16
CA ILE A 35 7.84 3.06 0.35
C ILE A 35 8.08 2.39 1.72
N LEU A 36 7.15 2.53 2.67
CA LEU A 36 7.27 1.96 4.02
C LEU A 36 7.41 0.44 3.99
N VAL A 37 6.62 -0.25 3.15
CA VAL A 37 6.75 -1.71 2.97
C VAL A 37 8.12 -2.04 2.40
N SER A 38 8.55 -1.36 1.34
CA SER A 38 9.82 -1.65 0.69
C SER A 38 11.02 -1.46 1.60
N GLN A 39 11.01 -0.42 2.44
CA GLN A 39 12.14 -0.12 3.33
C GLN A 39 12.17 -1.07 4.52
N CYS A 40 11.02 -1.34 5.13
CA CYS A 40 10.92 -2.35 6.18
C CYS A 40 11.43 -3.74 5.74
N VAL A 41 11.14 -4.16 4.49
CA VAL A 41 11.67 -5.42 3.96
C VAL A 41 13.19 -5.37 3.78
N LYS A 42 13.75 -4.24 3.34
CA LYS A 42 15.21 -4.05 3.24
C LYS A 42 15.89 -4.10 4.61
N ASP A 43 15.18 -3.70 5.67
CA ASP A 43 15.64 -3.81 7.05
C ASP A 43 15.59 -5.24 7.61
N GLY A 44 15.18 -6.23 6.80
CA GLY A 44 15.25 -7.65 7.13
C GLY A 44 13.94 -8.26 7.64
N ASN A 45 12.86 -7.48 7.66
CA ASN A 45 11.55 -7.97 8.05
C ASN A 45 10.84 -8.72 6.92
N THR A 46 9.85 -9.55 7.28
CA THR A 46 9.04 -10.26 6.28
C THR A 46 8.10 -9.29 5.56
N GLU A 47 7.77 -9.58 4.30
CA GLU A 47 6.83 -8.75 3.54
C GLU A 47 5.45 -8.65 4.22
N GLU A 48 5.00 -9.72 4.87
CA GLU A 48 3.75 -9.75 5.63
C GLU A 48 3.79 -8.79 6.82
N ALA A 49 4.86 -8.83 7.63
CA ALA A 49 5.03 -7.93 8.77
C ALA A 49 5.07 -6.45 8.31
N CYS A 50 5.78 -6.17 7.22
CA CYS A 50 5.89 -4.83 6.67
C CYS A 50 4.57 -4.31 6.10
N ARG A 51 3.79 -5.16 5.44
CA ARG A 51 2.43 -4.83 4.99
C ARG A 51 1.51 -4.55 6.16
N CYS A 52 1.55 -5.38 7.21
CA CYS A 52 0.79 -5.16 8.45
C CYS A 52 1.11 -3.80 9.07
N MET A 53 2.39 -3.47 9.20
CA MET A 53 2.82 -2.18 9.76
C MET A 53 2.31 -1.03 8.90
N ALA A 54 2.49 -1.09 7.58
CA ALA A 54 2.09 -0.02 6.67
C ALA A 54 0.57 0.17 6.64
N ASP A 55 -0.22 -0.92 6.71
CA ASP A 55 -1.68 -0.86 6.79
C ASP A 55 -2.15 -0.22 8.12
N LYS A 56 -1.50 -0.57 9.23
CA LYS A 56 -1.79 0.07 10.53
C LYS A 56 -1.38 1.54 10.54
N ALA A 57 -0.26 1.89 9.92
CA ALA A 57 0.19 3.26 9.81
C ALA A 57 -0.84 4.08 9.02
N GLU A 58 -1.28 3.59 7.87
CA GLU A 58 -2.30 4.24 7.03
C GLU A 58 -3.64 4.43 7.77
N ALA A 59 -3.99 3.51 8.65
CA ALA A 59 -5.23 3.58 9.42
C ALA A 59 -5.16 4.48 10.67
N ALA A 60 -3.98 4.62 11.28
CA ALA A 60 -3.82 5.25 12.59
C ALA A 60 -3.13 6.62 12.55
N LEU A 61 -2.31 6.88 11.53
CA LEU A 61 -1.52 8.10 11.42
C LEU A 61 -2.10 9.04 10.36
N ASP A 62 -1.91 10.33 10.59
CA ASP A 62 -2.24 11.35 9.60
C ASP A 62 -1.36 11.20 8.35
N LYS A 63 -1.88 11.65 7.21
CA LYS A 63 -1.18 11.56 5.92
C LYS A 63 0.15 12.32 5.93
N GLU A 64 0.21 13.46 6.60
CA GLU A 64 1.44 14.25 6.70
C GLU A 64 2.51 13.49 7.51
N VAL A 65 2.10 12.76 8.55
CA VAL A 65 3.00 11.92 9.35
C VAL A 65 3.52 10.76 8.50
N LEU A 66 2.65 10.09 7.76
CA LEU A 66 3.04 8.99 6.85
C LEU A 66 4.01 9.45 5.76
N ALA A 67 3.78 10.64 5.20
CA ALA A 67 4.68 11.22 4.20
C ALA A 67 6.06 11.52 4.80
N ALA A 68 6.11 12.12 5.99
CA ALA A 68 7.38 12.37 6.69
C ALA A 68 8.13 11.06 7.00
N MET A 69 7.41 10.02 7.46
CA MET A 69 7.99 8.70 7.71
C MET A 69 8.52 8.03 6.43
N ALA A 70 7.79 8.15 5.32
CA ALA A 70 8.23 7.61 4.03
C ALA A 70 9.51 8.31 3.53
N LEU A 71 9.60 9.65 3.66
CA LEU A 71 10.81 10.40 3.32
C LEU A 71 12.01 9.96 4.18
N ALA A 72 11.80 9.83 5.49
CA ALA A 72 12.84 9.34 6.41
C ALA A 72 13.29 7.91 6.05
N ALA A 73 12.35 7.03 5.71
CA ALA A 73 12.67 5.66 5.30
C ALA A 73 13.43 5.60 3.96
N GLU A 74 13.29 6.60 3.09
CA GLU A 74 14.08 6.72 1.86
C GLU A 74 15.48 7.33 2.09
N GLY A 75 15.81 7.76 3.31
CA GLY A 75 17.05 8.47 3.62
C GLY A 75 17.09 9.90 3.07
N LYS A 76 15.92 10.49 2.81
CA LYS A 76 15.75 11.89 2.37
C LYS A 76 15.70 12.78 3.60
N ASP A 77 16.80 12.84 4.33
CA ASP A 77 16.85 13.41 5.69
C ASP A 77 16.46 14.90 5.70
N ASP A 78 16.91 15.69 4.72
CA ASP A 78 16.57 17.12 4.62
C ASP A 78 15.06 17.34 4.36
N GLU A 79 14.47 16.58 3.44
CA GLU A 79 13.04 16.66 3.16
C GLU A 79 12.18 16.10 4.31
N ALA A 80 12.66 15.05 4.97
CA ALA A 80 12.03 14.47 6.15
C ALA A 80 12.03 15.47 7.31
N ASP A 81 13.14 16.16 7.55
CA ASP A 81 13.26 17.20 8.56
C ASP A 81 12.33 18.38 8.27
N GLU A 82 12.23 18.81 7.01
CA GLU A 82 11.29 19.85 6.62
C GLU A 82 9.83 19.42 6.81
N ALA A 83 9.50 18.17 6.46
CA ALA A 83 8.18 17.60 6.66
C ALA A 83 7.84 17.52 8.15
N MET A 84 8.75 17.02 8.98
CA MET A 84 8.60 16.92 10.44
C MET A 84 8.37 18.27 11.11
N ARG A 85 9.07 19.33 10.67
CA ARG A 85 8.87 20.70 11.18
C ARG A 85 7.49 21.28 10.88
N LYS A 86 6.81 20.78 9.84
CA LYS A 86 5.44 21.20 9.48
C LYS A 86 4.37 20.44 10.26
N LEU A 87 4.72 19.32 10.89
CA LEU A 87 3.80 18.56 11.72
C LEU A 87 3.50 19.29 13.03
N THR A 88 2.27 19.13 13.51
CA THR A 88 1.92 19.57 14.86
C THR A 88 2.67 18.74 15.91
N MET A 89 2.78 19.25 17.14
CA MET A 89 3.39 18.45 18.22
C MET A 89 2.64 17.14 18.44
N GLU A 90 1.31 17.16 18.37
CA GLU A 90 0.47 15.97 18.52
C GLU A 90 0.80 14.91 17.45
N GLN A 91 0.95 15.34 16.20
CA GLN A 91 1.35 14.49 15.09
C GLN A 91 2.73 13.87 15.30
N GLN A 92 3.72 14.66 15.74
CA GLN A 92 5.06 14.13 16.05
C GLN A 92 5.01 13.11 17.19
N PHE A 93 4.23 13.37 18.24
CA PHE A 93 4.08 12.46 19.37
C PHE A 93 3.27 11.19 19.05
N SER A 94 2.49 11.16 17.96
CA SER A 94 1.74 9.98 17.56
C SER A 94 2.62 8.82 17.05
N VAL A 95 3.83 9.13 16.55
CA VAL A 95 4.71 8.15 15.90
C VAL A 95 5.28 7.14 16.89
N ALA A 96 5.77 7.60 18.03
CA ALA A 96 6.40 6.72 19.04
C ALA A 96 5.46 5.64 19.61
N PRO A 97 4.24 5.97 20.11
CA PRO A 97 3.31 4.95 20.60
C PRO A 97 2.80 4.04 19.47
N PHE A 98 2.65 4.57 18.26
CA PHE A 98 2.33 3.76 17.09
C PHE A 98 3.44 2.73 16.81
N ALA A 99 4.70 3.16 16.75
CA ALA A 99 5.82 2.29 16.43
C ALA A 99 5.95 1.14 17.45
N ALA A 100 5.82 1.46 18.75
CA ALA A 100 5.81 0.44 19.81
C ALA A 100 4.67 -0.58 19.62
N ALA A 101 3.45 -0.10 19.34
CA ALA A 101 2.30 -0.98 19.10
C ALA A 101 2.44 -1.81 17.82
N ALA A 102 3.07 -1.25 16.78
CA ALA A 102 3.26 -1.92 15.49
C ALA A 102 4.29 -3.05 15.57
N VAL A 103 5.37 -2.87 16.34
CA VAL A 103 6.38 -3.92 16.53
C VAL A 103 5.77 -5.19 17.10
N GLU A 104 4.98 -5.07 18.16
CA GLU A 104 4.29 -6.20 18.77
C GLU A 104 3.18 -6.75 17.86
N ALA A 105 2.33 -5.89 17.31
CA ALA A 105 1.15 -6.32 16.58
C ALA A 105 1.46 -6.92 15.19
N CYS A 106 2.62 -6.59 14.60
CA CYS A 106 3.01 -7.05 13.27
C CYS A 106 4.22 -7.99 13.28
N ASN A 107 4.74 -8.38 14.45
CA ASN A 107 5.91 -9.25 14.59
C ASN A 107 7.14 -8.67 13.85
N LEU A 108 7.40 -7.38 14.00
CA LEU A 108 8.63 -6.77 13.49
C LEU A 108 9.82 -7.26 14.34
N SER A 109 10.94 -7.52 13.67
CA SER A 109 12.15 -8.16 14.21
C SER A 109 13.29 -7.16 14.36
#